data_AF-A0A9D6R1A1-F1
#
_entry.id   AF-A0A9D6R1A1-F1
#
_cell.length_a   1.000
_cell.length_b   1.000
_cell.length_c   1.000
_cell.angle_alpha   90.00
_cell.angle_beta   90.00
_cell.angle_gamma   90.00
#
_symmetry.space_group_name_H-M   'P 1'
#
loop_
_entity.id
_entity.type
_entity.pdbx_description
1 polymer ?
#
loop_
_entity_poly.entity_id
_entity_poly.type
_entity_poly.pdbx_seq_one_letter_code
_entity_poly.pdbx_strand_id
1 'polypeptide(L)'
;MNVTWTDEAKNRLARVPEGFMRNMTKTRIEGFAKEKGVNLITLEIAENVVGEAKKAMTGMMGGSIQPSASAASYRCKLCGYVAAGNVPDKCPICGAGKERFELVDKGAGAIHELPLQWNPDAIERLEKIPAGFMRDMTRWRIEKMARQKDLADVTLDLMQEKYDYWAEGSAKVRKKLPWTKEADEKVLRIPAFIRGMVIKEIEALAEKRGLKEVPPELLAEAKEKWGASMEFHSEPVSVGETLVVSRNREGTSPIEAFGDRRPSPTRDFHG
;
A
#
# COMPACT_ATOMS: atom_id res chain seq x y z
N MET A 1 24.21 18.13 -2.16
CA MET A 1 25.54 17.76 -1.63
C MET A 1 25.99 16.50 -2.33
N ASN A 2 27.11 16.56 -3.05
CA ASN A 2 27.62 15.46 -3.86
C ASN A 2 28.66 14.68 -3.03
N VAL A 3 28.54 13.35 -3.00
CA VAL A 3 29.43 12.49 -2.21
C VAL A 3 30.30 11.64 -3.13
N THR A 4 31.59 11.57 -2.85
CA THR A 4 32.56 10.77 -3.59
C THR A 4 32.93 9.54 -2.78
N TRP A 5 33.26 8.44 -3.45
CA TRP A 5 33.58 7.15 -2.82
C TRP A 5 35.02 6.76 -3.13
N THR A 6 35.76 6.31 -2.13
CA THR A 6 37.04 5.63 -2.37
C THR A 6 36.81 4.24 -2.96
N ASP A 7 37.81 3.69 -3.63
CA ASP A 7 37.67 2.39 -4.30
C ASP A 7 37.53 1.24 -3.29
N GLU A 8 38.15 1.37 -2.13
CA GLU A 8 37.99 0.43 -1.01
C GLU A 8 36.56 0.44 -0.47
N ALA A 9 35.93 1.61 -0.36
CA ALA A 9 34.54 1.74 0.08
C ALA A 9 33.55 1.12 -0.93
N LYS A 10 33.80 1.30 -2.24
CA LYS A 10 33.01 0.65 -3.31
C LYS A 10 33.16 -0.87 -3.26
N ASN A 11 34.39 -1.36 -3.11
CA ASN A 11 34.68 -2.79 -3.00
C ASN A 11 34.00 -3.40 -1.77
N ARG A 12 33.95 -2.66 -0.66
CA ARG A 12 33.24 -3.09 0.55
C ARG A 12 31.73 -3.17 0.34
N LEU A 13 31.14 -2.21 -0.38
CA LEU A 13 29.73 -2.21 -0.77
C LEU A 13 29.42 -3.34 -1.76
N ALA A 14 30.33 -3.68 -2.67
CA ALA A 14 30.17 -4.77 -3.64
C ALA A 14 30.10 -6.16 -2.97
N ARG A 15 30.66 -6.32 -1.77
CA ARG A 15 30.49 -7.54 -0.96
C ARG A 15 29.07 -7.73 -0.42
N VAL A 16 28.24 -6.69 -0.46
CA VAL A 16 26.81 -6.81 -0.17
C VAL A 16 26.12 -7.40 -1.41
N PRO A 17 25.24 -8.42 -1.23
CA PRO A 17 24.52 -9.03 -2.34
C PRO A 17 23.81 -8.00 -3.22
N GLU A 18 23.79 -8.27 -4.53
CA GLU A 18 23.23 -7.38 -5.54
C GLU A 18 21.73 -7.14 -5.39
N GLY A 19 21.25 -6.07 -6.03
CA GLY A 19 19.87 -5.64 -5.95
C GLY A 19 19.59 -4.79 -4.71
N PHE A 20 18.45 -5.07 -4.05
CA PHE A 20 17.89 -4.21 -3.01
C PHE A 20 18.83 -3.97 -1.82
N MET A 21 19.51 -5.02 -1.33
CA MET A 21 20.39 -4.91 -0.15
C MET A 21 21.59 -3.98 -0.39
N ARG A 22 22.23 -4.06 -1.56
CA ARG A 22 23.32 -3.15 -1.94
C ARG A 22 22.83 -1.72 -2.11
N ASN A 23 21.66 -1.53 -2.75
CA ASN A 23 21.08 -0.20 -2.94
C ASN A 23 20.73 0.48 -1.61
N MET A 24 20.06 -0.25 -0.69
CA MET A 24 19.75 0.27 0.64
C MET A 24 21.00 0.58 1.46
N THR A 25 22.00 -0.29 1.41
CA THR A 25 23.28 -0.07 2.09
C THR A 25 23.98 1.18 1.55
N LYS A 26 23.98 1.37 0.23
CA LYS A 26 24.49 2.57 -0.42
C LYS A 26 23.76 3.82 0.05
N THR A 27 22.43 3.84 -0.02
CA THR A 27 21.61 4.97 0.42
C THR A 27 21.85 5.32 1.89
N ARG A 28 22.02 4.32 2.76
CA ARG A 28 22.30 4.54 4.19
C ARG A 28 23.68 5.15 4.42
N ILE A 29 24.70 4.68 3.69
CA ILE A 29 26.06 5.24 3.76
C ILE A 29 26.07 6.70 3.27
N GLU A 30 25.40 6.98 2.14
CA GLU A 30 25.28 8.34 1.60
C GLU A 30 24.47 9.26 2.51
N GLY A 31 23.43 8.74 3.17
CA GLY A 31 22.66 9.45 4.19
C GLY A 31 23.51 9.84 5.39
N PHE A 32 24.29 8.90 5.92
CA PHE A 32 25.21 9.15 7.04
C PHE A 32 26.26 10.21 6.67
N ALA A 33 26.85 10.13 5.47
CA ALA A 33 27.81 11.11 4.99
C ALA A 33 27.19 12.52 4.93
N LYS A 34 25.96 12.64 4.43
CA LYS A 34 25.22 13.91 4.41
C LYS A 34 24.92 14.44 5.82
N GLU A 35 24.48 13.58 6.73
CA GLU A 35 24.17 13.96 8.12
C GLU A 35 25.43 14.46 8.86
N LYS A 36 26.57 13.79 8.64
CA LYS A 36 27.85 14.19 9.23
C LYS A 36 28.57 15.31 8.47
N GLY A 37 28.00 15.81 7.37
CA GLY A 37 28.62 16.85 6.55
C GLY A 37 29.88 16.40 5.81
N VAL A 38 30.07 15.10 5.63
CA VAL A 38 31.26 14.52 4.99
C VAL A 38 31.00 14.28 3.51
N ASN A 39 31.91 14.75 2.65
CA ASN A 39 31.78 14.61 1.20
C ASN A 39 32.53 13.40 0.62
N LEU A 40 33.45 12.79 1.38
CA LEU A 40 34.22 11.62 0.96
C LEU A 40 33.85 10.40 1.81
N ILE A 41 33.30 9.39 1.17
CA ILE A 41 32.95 8.10 1.77
C ILE A 41 34.19 7.21 1.70
N THR A 42 34.82 7.02 2.85
CA THR A 42 35.98 6.15 3.06
C THR A 42 35.55 4.72 3.41
N LEU A 43 36.50 3.78 3.37
CA LEU A 43 36.28 2.41 3.84
C LEU A 43 35.75 2.38 5.27
N GLU A 44 36.31 3.21 6.15
CA GLU A 44 35.90 3.30 7.56
C GLU A 44 34.43 3.71 7.71
N ILE A 45 33.96 4.68 6.93
CA ILE A 45 32.54 5.08 6.94
C ILE A 45 31.65 3.92 6.44
N ALA A 46 32.06 3.25 5.36
CA ALA A 46 31.32 2.11 4.83
C ALA A 46 31.29 0.93 5.81
N GLU A 47 32.40 0.65 6.50
CA GLU A 47 32.49 -0.40 7.52
C GLU A 47 31.75 -0.07 8.79
N ASN A 48 31.75 1.20 9.22
CA ASN A 48 30.97 1.65 10.37
C ASN A 48 29.47 1.51 10.10
N VAL A 49 28.98 1.98 8.95
CA VAL A 49 27.55 1.88 8.62
C VAL A 49 27.12 0.43 8.39
N VAL A 50 27.92 -0.38 7.69
CA VAL A 50 27.60 -1.81 7.51
C VAL A 50 27.80 -2.59 8.82
N GLY A 51 28.75 -2.19 9.64
CA GLY A 51 29.04 -2.75 10.96
C GLY A 51 27.95 -2.44 11.96
N GLU A 52 27.40 -1.24 11.96
CA GLU A 52 26.19 -0.87 12.71
C GLU A 52 24.96 -1.61 12.19
N ALA A 53 24.81 -1.76 10.89
CA ALA A 53 23.75 -2.61 10.34
C ALA A 53 23.89 -4.07 10.78
N LYS A 54 25.13 -4.59 10.89
CA LYS A 54 25.42 -5.92 11.44
C LYS A 54 25.25 -5.98 12.96
N LYS A 55 25.65 -4.96 13.71
CA LYS A 55 25.48 -4.89 15.19
C LYS A 55 24.02 -4.71 15.57
N ALA A 56 23.23 -4.01 14.78
CA ALA A 56 21.77 -4.03 14.90
C ALA A 56 21.21 -5.45 14.71
N MET A 57 21.87 -6.30 13.91
CA MET A 57 21.55 -7.73 13.79
C MET A 57 22.18 -8.61 14.90
N THR A 58 23.35 -8.27 15.45
CA THR A 58 24.07 -9.08 16.46
C THR A 58 23.75 -8.67 17.91
N GLY A 59 23.23 -7.47 18.14
CA GLY A 59 22.85 -6.93 19.46
C GLY A 59 21.59 -7.55 20.07
N MET A 60 21.05 -8.62 19.46
CA MET A 60 19.98 -9.46 20.01
C MET A 60 20.49 -10.62 20.88
N MET A 61 21.77 -10.66 21.26
CA MET A 61 22.28 -11.55 22.32
C MET A 61 23.38 -10.87 23.14
N GLY A 62 23.06 -10.37 24.34
CA GLY A 62 24.05 -9.89 25.33
C GLY A 62 23.60 -8.61 26.04
N GLY A 63 23.31 -8.69 27.35
CA GLY A 63 22.53 -7.69 28.08
C GLY A 63 23.28 -6.56 28.79
N SER A 64 22.45 -5.70 29.44
CA SER A 64 22.72 -4.62 30.42
C SER A 64 23.49 -3.38 29.89
N ILE A 65 23.04 -2.13 30.06
CA ILE A 65 22.62 -1.42 31.29
C ILE A 65 21.55 -0.32 31.02
N GLN A 66 20.41 -0.46 31.72
CA GLN A 66 19.46 0.49 32.36
C GLN A 66 18.80 1.73 31.69
N PRO A 67 17.58 2.11 32.17
CA PRO A 67 16.50 2.68 31.36
C PRO A 67 16.16 4.14 31.69
N SER A 68 15.85 4.93 30.67
CA SER A 68 14.93 6.07 30.79
C SER A 68 13.63 5.71 30.08
N ALA A 69 12.50 5.90 30.75
CA ALA A 69 11.15 5.57 30.31
C ALA A 69 10.90 5.90 28.83
N SER A 70 10.99 4.90 27.95
CA SER A 70 10.73 5.07 26.52
C SER A 70 9.27 4.76 26.26
N ALA A 71 8.55 5.75 25.73
CA ALA A 71 7.16 5.63 25.29
C ALA A 71 6.92 4.32 24.52
N ALA A 72 5.81 3.64 24.84
CA ALA A 72 5.36 2.45 24.14
C ALA A 72 5.37 2.68 22.62
N SER A 73 6.01 1.78 21.87
CA SER A 73 6.05 1.85 20.41
C SER A 73 5.07 0.83 19.85
N TYR A 74 4.24 1.28 18.91
CA TYR A 74 3.21 0.44 18.30
C TYR A 74 3.49 0.28 16.82
N ARG A 75 3.56 -0.95 16.35
CA ARG A 75 3.80 -1.27 14.93
C ARG A 75 2.50 -1.68 14.27
N CYS A 76 2.21 -1.09 13.11
CA CYS A 76 1.13 -1.56 12.27
C CYS A 76 1.51 -2.93 11.67
N LYS A 77 0.73 -3.97 12.00
CA LYS A 77 0.86 -5.34 11.48
C LYS A 77 0.76 -5.45 9.96
N LEU A 78 0.18 -4.42 9.32
CA LEU A 78 -0.05 -4.42 7.87
C LEU A 78 1.07 -3.75 7.07
N CYS A 79 1.85 -2.83 7.63
CA CYS A 79 2.86 -2.09 6.85
C CYS A 79 4.14 -1.74 7.62
N GLY A 80 4.25 -2.10 8.89
CA GLY A 80 5.42 -1.84 9.71
C GLY A 80 5.57 -0.40 10.20
N TYR A 81 4.60 0.49 9.97
CA TYR A 81 4.63 1.85 10.51
C TYR A 81 4.71 1.79 12.05
N VAL A 82 5.71 2.43 12.63
CA VAL A 82 5.89 2.50 14.07
C VAL A 82 5.40 3.85 14.58
N ALA A 83 4.35 3.83 15.38
CA ALA A 83 3.85 4.98 16.12
C ALA A 83 4.52 5.02 17.49
N ALA A 84 5.11 6.16 17.86
CA ALA A 84 5.66 6.36 19.19
C ALA A 84 4.58 6.93 20.13
N GLY A 85 4.38 6.28 21.28
CA GLY A 85 3.46 6.71 22.33
C GLY A 85 2.01 6.32 22.09
N ASN A 86 1.38 6.81 21.03
CA ASN A 86 -0.04 6.58 20.75
C ASN A 86 -0.28 5.94 19.38
N VAL A 87 -1.22 4.99 19.33
CA VAL A 87 -1.69 4.39 18.08
C VAL A 87 -2.65 5.37 17.39
N PRO A 88 -2.41 5.76 16.12
CA PRO A 88 -3.36 6.56 15.37
C PRO A 88 -4.62 5.73 15.00
N ASP A 89 -5.79 6.37 14.90
CA ASP A 89 -7.03 5.68 14.53
C ASP A 89 -6.94 4.97 13.17
N LYS A 90 -6.16 5.55 12.24
CA LYS A 90 -5.73 4.90 11.01
C LYS A 90 -4.23 5.04 10.82
N CYS A 91 -3.61 3.99 10.30
CA CYS A 91 -2.20 3.99 9.95
C CYS A 91 -1.93 4.97 8.79
N PRO A 92 -1.01 5.94 8.93
CA PRO A 92 -0.73 6.92 7.88
C PRO A 92 -0.16 6.28 6.60
N ILE A 93 0.57 5.16 6.74
CA ILE A 93 1.17 4.47 5.60
C ILE A 93 0.19 3.55 4.85
N CYS A 94 -0.85 3.04 5.50
CA CYS A 94 -1.70 2.01 4.88
C CYS A 94 -3.20 2.12 5.08
N GLY A 95 -3.68 3.10 5.83
CA GLY A 95 -5.10 3.31 6.13
C GLY A 95 -5.72 2.25 7.03
N ALA A 96 -4.93 1.29 7.54
CA ALA A 96 -5.40 0.28 8.48
C ALA A 96 -5.93 0.91 9.76
N GLY A 97 -7.04 0.41 10.29
CA GLY A 97 -7.52 0.87 11.58
C GLY A 97 -6.58 0.51 12.73
N LYS A 98 -6.74 1.18 13.87
CA LYS A 98 -5.94 0.98 15.10
C LYS A 98 -5.91 -0.47 15.59
N GLU A 99 -6.92 -1.29 15.27
CA GLU A 99 -6.97 -2.73 15.59
C GLU A 99 -5.84 -3.53 14.94
N ARG A 100 -5.19 -2.96 13.93
CA ARG A 100 -4.07 -3.56 13.21
C ARG A 100 -2.72 -3.14 13.76
N PHE A 101 -2.67 -2.41 14.88
CA PHE A 101 -1.42 -2.10 15.57
C PHE A 101 -1.17 -3.09 16.71
N GLU A 102 0.08 -3.49 16.87
CA GLU A 102 0.55 -4.21 18.04
C GLU A 102 1.58 -3.40 18.80
N LEU A 103 1.57 -3.56 20.12
CA LEU A 103 2.65 -3.10 20.97
C LEU A 103 3.91 -3.88 20.58
N VAL A 104 4.97 -3.16 20.24
CA VAL A 104 6.29 -3.76 20.05
C VAL A 104 7.04 -3.59 21.36
N ASP A 105 6.97 -4.63 22.19
CA ASP A 105 8.00 -4.83 23.20
C ASP A 105 9.32 -5.16 22.51
N LYS A 106 10.43 -4.71 23.11
CA LYS A 106 11.79 -5.01 22.64
C LYS A 106 12.04 -6.53 22.71
N GLY A 107 11.53 -7.31 21.77
CA GLY A 107 11.69 -8.77 21.79
C GLY A 107 10.93 -9.60 20.75
N ALA A 108 9.91 -9.11 20.05
CA ALA A 108 9.16 -9.95 19.11
C ALA A 108 8.80 -9.20 17.82
N GLY A 109 9.52 -9.48 16.72
CA GLY A 109 9.21 -8.88 15.41
C GLY A 109 10.14 -9.28 14.25
N ALA A 110 10.87 -10.40 14.38
CA ALA A 110 11.99 -10.73 13.50
C ALA A 110 11.62 -11.24 12.10
N ILE A 111 10.35 -11.59 11.84
CA ILE A 111 9.91 -12.08 10.52
C ILE A 111 9.59 -10.96 9.52
N HIS A 112 9.33 -9.73 9.99
CA HIS A 112 8.93 -8.62 9.12
C HIS A 112 10.11 -7.79 8.55
N GLU A 113 11.34 -8.08 8.97
CA GLU A 113 12.56 -7.32 8.60
C GLU A 113 13.46 -8.03 7.58
N LEU A 114 13.26 -9.33 7.37
CA LEU A 114 14.01 -10.07 6.34
C LEU A 114 13.52 -9.70 4.93
N PRO A 115 14.43 -9.56 3.95
CA PRO A 115 14.05 -9.38 2.56
C PRO A 115 13.31 -10.63 2.08
N LEU A 116 12.11 -10.45 1.53
CA LEU A 116 11.34 -11.54 0.95
C LEU A 116 12.05 -12.06 -0.30
N GLN A 117 12.10 -13.38 -0.48
CA GLN A 117 12.61 -13.93 -1.73
C GLN A 117 11.51 -13.88 -2.79
N TRP A 118 11.84 -13.42 -3.99
CA TRP A 118 10.89 -13.42 -5.09
C TRP A 118 11.19 -14.59 -6.01
N ASN A 119 10.19 -15.41 -6.28
CA ASN A 119 10.33 -16.50 -7.24
C ASN A 119 10.59 -15.93 -8.65
N PRO A 120 11.35 -16.63 -9.52
CA PRO A 120 11.67 -16.16 -10.86
C PRO A 120 10.45 -15.73 -11.67
N ASP A 121 9.36 -16.51 -11.62
CA ASP A 121 8.12 -16.20 -12.37
C ASP A 121 7.43 -14.92 -11.86
N ALA A 122 7.51 -14.67 -10.55
CA ALA A 122 6.99 -13.44 -9.94
C ALA A 122 7.85 -12.22 -10.35
N ILE A 123 9.17 -12.39 -10.46
CA ILE A 123 10.07 -11.35 -10.97
C ILE A 123 9.73 -11.03 -12.42
N GLU A 124 9.62 -12.04 -13.30
CA GLU A 124 9.27 -11.84 -14.71
C GLU A 124 7.93 -11.11 -14.84
N ARG A 125 6.94 -11.49 -14.02
CA ARG A 125 5.63 -10.84 -14.02
C ARG A 125 5.70 -9.38 -13.59
N LEU A 126 6.51 -9.06 -12.59
CA LEU A 126 6.72 -7.70 -12.08
C LEU A 126 7.48 -6.83 -13.10
N GLU A 127 8.46 -7.40 -13.81
CA GLU A 127 9.27 -6.68 -14.80
C GLU A 127 8.50 -6.25 -16.04
N LYS A 128 7.35 -6.87 -16.33
CA LYS A 128 6.39 -6.39 -17.33
C LYS A 128 5.85 -4.99 -17.03
N ILE A 129 5.93 -4.54 -15.77
CA ILE A 129 5.67 -3.14 -15.41
C ILE A 129 6.93 -2.33 -15.70
N PRO A 130 6.88 -1.21 -16.42
CA PRO A 130 8.05 -0.37 -16.68
C PRO A 130 8.81 -0.01 -15.39
N ALA A 131 10.15 0.00 -15.47
CA ALA A 131 11.00 0.33 -14.33
C ALA A 131 10.71 1.74 -13.78
N GLY A 132 10.96 1.91 -12.48
CA GLY A 132 10.67 3.12 -11.73
C GLY A 132 9.46 2.97 -10.82
N PHE A 133 8.88 4.11 -10.43
CA PHE A 133 7.94 4.20 -9.32
C PHE A 133 6.77 3.19 -9.39
N MET A 134 6.18 2.94 -10.56
CA MET A 134 5.04 2.02 -10.69
C MET A 134 5.42 0.57 -10.37
N ARG A 135 6.61 0.13 -10.79
CA ARG A 135 7.13 -1.19 -10.47
C ARG A 135 7.48 -1.29 -8.99
N ASP A 136 8.12 -0.27 -8.44
CA ASP A 136 8.52 -0.22 -7.02
C ASP A 136 7.28 -0.22 -6.09
N MET A 137 6.25 0.55 -6.45
CA MET A 137 4.96 0.57 -5.76
C MET A 137 4.27 -0.79 -5.80
N THR A 138 4.27 -1.43 -6.97
CA THR A 138 3.64 -2.75 -7.15
C THR A 138 4.38 -3.79 -6.31
N ARG A 139 5.71 -3.81 -6.38
CA ARG A 139 6.58 -4.65 -5.54
C ARG A 139 6.23 -4.48 -4.07
N TRP A 140 6.23 -3.24 -3.57
CA TRP A 140 5.94 -2.95 -2.18
C TRP A 140 4.56 -3.45 -1.75
N ARG A 141 3.52 -3.28 -2.59
CA ARG A 141 2.15 -3.74 -2.27
C ARG A 141 2.03 -5.26 -2.24
N ILE A 142 2.80 -5.97 -3.04
CA ILE A 142 2.84 -7.44 -3.07
C ILE A 142 3.63 -7.95 -1.87
N GLU A 143 4.82 -7.41 -1.61
CA GLU A 143 5.61 -7.73 -0.41
C GLU A 143 4.79 -7.50 0.85
N LYS A 144 4.06 -6.38 0.91
CA LYS A 144 3.14 -6.10 2.00
C LYS A 144 2.08 -7.19 2.18
N MET A 145 1.51 -7.72 1.10
CA MET A 145 0.57 -8.84 1.19
C MET A 145 1.25 -10.12 1.65
N ALA A 146 2.48 -10.41 1.17
CA ALA A 146 3.26 -11.56 1.59
C ALA A 146 3.48 -11.55 3.11
N ARG A 147 3.90 -10.39 3.65
CA ARG A 147 4.14 -10.24 5.08
C ARG A 147 2.85 -10.31 5.91
N GLN A 148 1.73 -9.84 5.38
CA GLN A 148 0.42 -9.98 6.05
C GLN A 148 -0.07 -11.42 6.14
N LYS A 149 0.44 -12.27 5.25
CA LYS A 149 0.19 -13.72 5.22
C LYS A 149 1.33 -14.52 5.85
N ASP A 150 2.30 -13.85 6.48
CA ASP A 150 3.50 -14.45 7.06
C ASP A 150 4.27 -15.37 6.09
N LEU A 151 4.28 -15.01 4.80
CA LEU A 151 5.02 -15.72 3.76
C LEU A 151 6.45 -15.21 3.69
N ALA A 152 7.41 -16.13 3.57
CA ALA A 152 8.82 -15.82 3.34
C ALA A 152 9.14 -15.50 1.87
N ASP A 153 8.34 -16.06 0.96
CA ASP A 153 8.54 -15.99 -0.48
C ASP A 153 7.36 -15.32 -1.19
N VAL A 154 7.66 -14.48 -2.16
CA VAL A 154 6.70 -13.91 -3.10
C VAL A 154 6.62 -14.82 -4.31
N THR A 155 5.53 -15.58 -4.36
CA THR A 155 5.20 -16.48 -5.46
C THR A 155 4.38 -15.78 -6.55
N LEU A 156 4.31 -16.38 -7.74
CA LEU A 156 3.42 -15.88 -8.80
C LEU A 156 1.95 -15.94 -8.36
N ASP A 157 1.55 -16.99 -7.63
CA ASP A 157 0.18 -17.14 -7.11
C ASP A 157 -0.19 -16.00 -6.17
N LEU A 158 0.73 -15.58 -5.29
CA LEU A 158 0.51 -14.43 -4.42
C LEU A 158 0.34 -13.14 -5.22
N MET A 159 1.13 -12.94 -6.27
CA MET A 159 0.94 -11.79 -7.18
C MET A 159 -0.43 -11.86 -7.87
N GLN A 160 -0.83 -13.04 -8.32
CA GLN A 160 -2.09 -13.23 -9.03
C GLN A 160 -3.27 -12.93 -8.10
N GLU A 161 -3.25 -13.46 -6.88
CA GLU A 161 -4.25 -13.13 -5.86
C GLU A 161 -4.33 -11.63 -5.59
N LYS A 162 -3.17 -10.95 -5.52
CA LYS A 162 -3.14 -9.49 -5.36
C LYS A 162 -3.82 -8.76 -6.53
N TYR A 163 -3.61 -9.25 -7.74
CA TYR A 163 -4.15 -8.66 -8.96
C TYR A 163 -5.65 -8.91 -9.07
N ASP A 164 -6.12 -10.08 -8.66
CA ASP A 164 -7.55 -10.42 -8.62
C ASP A 164 -8.29 -9.53 -7.61
N TYR A 165 -7.70 -9.32 -6.43
CA TYR A 165 -8.22 -8.36 -5.45
C TYR A 165 -8.34 -6.94 -6.02
N TRP A 166 -7.33 -6.47 -6.77
CA TRP A 166 -7.41 -5.18 -7.45
C TRP A 166 -8.47 -5.18 -8.55
N ALA A 167 -8.56 -6.25 -9.33
CA ALA A 167 -9.53 -6.40 -10.40
C ALA A 167 -10.95 -6.28 -9.89
N GLU A 168 -11.26 -6.97 -8.79
CA GLU A 168 -12.58 -6.92 -8.15
C GLU A 168 -12.91 -5.50 -7.67
N GLY A 169 -11.95 -4.83 -7.02
CA GLY A 169 -12.11 -3.44 -6.58
C GLY A 169 -12.31 -2.47 -7.75
N SER A 170 -11.53 -2.64 -8.83
CA SER A 170 -11.61 -1.85 -10.05
C SER A 170 -12.95 -2.01 -10.77
N ALA A 171 -13.44 -3.25 -10.87
CA ALA A 171 -14.69 -3.58 -11.55
C ALA A 171 -15.93 -2.97 -10.87
N LYS A 172 -15.85 -2.65 -9.56
CA LYS A 172 -16.92 -2.00 -8.80
C LYS A 172 -17.01 -0.48 -9.01
N VAL A 173 -15.97 0.14 -9.58
CA VAL A 173 -15.96 1.60 -9.78
C VAL A 173 -16.72 1.97 -11.05
N ARG A 174 -17.48 3.07 -10.97
CA ARG A 174 -18.11 3.75 -12.11
C ARG A 174 -17.66 5.21 -12.10
N LYS A 175 -17.50 5.79 -13.28
CA LYS A 175 -17.23 7.22 -13.44
C LYS A 175 -18.43 8.01 -12.93
N LYS A 176 -18.18 9.00 -12.09
CA LYS A 176 -19.19 9.91 -11.54
C LYS A 176 -19.19 11.27 -12.22
N LEU A 177 -18.03 11.69 -12.74
CA LEU A 177 -17.87 12.96 -13.45
C LEU A 177 -17.81 12.71 -14.96
N PRO A 178 -18.16 13.72 -15.78
CA PRO A 178 -17.78 13.71 -17.19
C PRO A 178 -16.26 13.83 -17.32
N TRP A 179 -15.71 13.19 -18.34
CA TRP A 179 -14.29 13.23 -18.69
C TRP A 179 -14.16 13.76 -20.10
N THR A 180 -13.17 14.61 -20.34
CA THR A 180 -12.85 15.00 -21.72
C THR A 180 -12.44 13.77 -22.52
N LYS A 181 -12.62 13.82 -23.84
CA LYS A 181 -12.25 12.71 -24.75
C LYS A 181 -10.79 12.27 -24.56
N GLU A 182 -9.88 13.24 -24.43
CA GLU A 182 -8.45 12.97 -24.24
C GLU A 182 -8.15 12.32 -22.89
N ALA A 183 -8.82 12.74 -21.82
CA ALA A 183 -8.68 12.12 -20.50
C ALA A 183 -9.22 10.68 -20.51
N ASP A 184 -10.34 10.46 -21.21
CA ASP A 184 -10.95 9.14 -21.40
C ASP A 184 -10.00 8.18 -22.15
N GLU A 185 -9.44 8.62 -23.28
CA GLU A 185 -8.48 7.83 -24.05
C GLU A 185 -7.23 7.45 -23.22
N LYS A 186 -6.72 8.37 -22.39
CA LYS A 186 -5.58 8.09 -21.51
C LYS A 186 -5.93 7.05 -20.44
N VAL A 187 -7.10 7.17 -19.79
CA VAL A 187 -7.49 6.22 -18.73
C VAL A 187 -7.82 4.83 -19.30
N LEU A 188 -8.31 4.75 -20.55
CA LEU A 188 -8.57 3.47 -21.22
C LEU A 188 -7.29 2.67 -21.49
N ARG A 189 -6.15 3.32 -21.70
CA ARG A 189 -4.84 2.65 -21.83
C ARG A 189 -4.37 1.97 -20.54
N ILE A 190 -4.94 2.35 -19.39
CA ILE A 190 -4.64 1.72 -18.11
C ILE A 190 -5.32 0.34 -18.07
N PRO A 191 -4.62 -0.72 -17.64
CA PRO A 191 -5.19 -2.06 -17.54
C PRO A 191 -6.48 -2.10 -16.72
N ALA A 192 -7.46 -2.86 -17.19
CA ALA A 192 -8.81 -2.91 -16.59
C ALA A 192 -8.81 -3.27 -15.10
N PHE A 193 -7.89 -4.12 -14.64
CA PHE A 193 -7.81 -4.56 -13.26
C PHE A 193 -7.40 -3.46 -12.25
N ILE A 194 -6.84 -2.34 -12.70
CA ILE A 194 -6.53 -1.17 -11.84
C ILE A 194 -7.21 0.13 -12.30
N ARG A 195 -7.77 0.15 -13.51
CA ARG A 195 -8.35 1.35 -14.13
C ARG A 195 -9.38 2.04 -13.24
N GLY A 196 -10.27 1.27 -12.60
CA GLY A 196 -11.29 1.79 -11.70
C GLY A 196 -10.70 2.49 -10.47
N MET A 197 -9.61 1.98 -9.91
CA MET A 197 -8.93 2.66 -8.80
C MET A 197 -8.34 4.01 -9.24
N VAL A 198 -7.75 4.06 -10.44
CA VAL A 198 -7.25 5.31 -11.02
C VAL A 198 -8.39 6.29 -11.26
N ILE A 199 -9.50 5.84 -11.88
CA ILE A 199 -10.70 6.67 -12.08
C ILE A 199 -11.16 7.31 -10.77
N LYS A 200 -11.31 6.51 -9.72
CA LYS A 200 -11.76 7.00 -8.40
C LYS A 200 -10.83 8.09 -7.87
N GLU A 201 -9.52 7.89 -7.96
CA GLU A 201 -8.54 8.84 -7.42
C GLU A 201 -8.49 10.15 -8.24
N ILE A 202 -8.59 10.06 -9.56
CA ILE A 202 -8.64 11.23 -10.45
C ILE A 202 -9.93 12.02 -10.24
N GLU A 203 -11.08 11.36 -10.11
CA GLU A 203 -12.35 12.05 -9.82
C GLU A 203 -12.34 12.70 -8.44
N ALA A 204 -11.78 12.04 -7.42
CA ALA A 204 -11.61 12.66 -6.10
C ALA A 204 -10.71 13.91 -6.15
N LEU A 205 -9.67 13.89 -6.98
CA LEU A 205 -8.83 15.07 -7.23
C LEU A 205 -9.60 16.18 -7.95
N ALA A 206 -10.44 15.83 -8.94
CA ALA A 206 -11.28 16.79 -9.66
C ALA A 206 -12.31 17.44 -8.74
N GLU A 207 -12.99 16.65 -7.92
CA GLU A 207 -13.94 17.12 -6.90
C GLU A 207 -13.26 18.07 -5.92
N LYS A 208 -12.08 17.70 -5.40
CA LYS A 208 -11.30 18.56 -4.49
C LYS A 208 -10.90 19.89 -5.13
N ARG A 209 -10.71 19.92 -6.45
CA ARG A 209 -10.41 21.13 -7.22
C ARG A 209 -11.67 21.89 -7.66
N GLY A 210 -12.86 21.39 -7.37
CA GLY A 210 -14.13 21.98 -7.79
C GLY A 210 -14.38 21.88 -9.31
N LEU A 211 -13.71 20.94 -9.99
CA LEU A 211 -13.87 20.73 -11.43
C LEU A 211 -15.14 19.93 -11.70
N LYS A 212 -15.93 20.38 -12.67
CA LYS A 212 -17.15 19.68 -13.12
C LYS A 212 -16.88 18.62 -14.18
N GLU A 213 -15.69 18.63 -14.77
CA GLU A 213 -15.23 17.71 -15.81
C GLU A 213 -13.75 17.39 -15.55
N VAL A 214 -13.33 16.16 -15.84
CA VAL A 214 -11.95 15.70 -15.67
C VAL A 214 -11.13 16.00 -16.94
N PRO A 215 -10.13 16.89 -16.87
CA PRO A 215 -9.28 17.21 -18.00
C PRO A 215 -7.98 16.37 -17.97
N PRO A 216 -7.26 16.20 -19.11
CA PRO A 216 -6.19 15.19 -19.25
C PRO A 216 -4.88 15.49 -18.49
N GLU A 217 -4.75 16.69 -17.94
CA GLU A 217 -3.66 17.25 -17.13
C GLU A 217 -3.74 16.70 -15.71
N LEU A 218 -4.96 16.45 -15.23
CA LEU A 218 -5.20 15.91 -13.90
C LEU A 218 -4.59 14.52 -13.73
N LEU A 219 -4.53 13.74 -14.81
CA LEU A 219 -3.83 12.44 -14.83
C LEU A 219 -2.31 12.59 -14.72
N ALA A 220 -1.74 13.63 -15.33
CA ALA A 220 -0.30 13.90 -15.25
C ALA A 220 0.08 14.37 -13.85
N GLU A 221 -0.70 15.29 -13.28
CA GLU A 221 -0.53 15.77 -11.90
C GLU A 221 -0.63 14.62 -10.89
N ALA A 222 -1.66 13.77 -11.01
CA ALA A 222 -1.83 12.64 -10.10
C ALA A 222 -0.63 11.68 -10.15
N LYS A 223 -0.13 11.38 -11.36
CA LYS A 223 1.07 10.56 -11.54
C LYS A 223 2.30 11.17 -10.85
N GLU A 224 2.50 12.47 -11.00
CA GLU A 224 3.61 13.18 -10.35
C GLU A 224 3.49 13.14 -8.83
N LYS A 225 2.29 13.40 -8.30
CA LYS A 225 2.00 13.35 -6.87
C LYS A 225 2.25 11.96 -6.28
N TRP A 226 1.82 10.89 -6.96
CA TRP A 226 2.06 9.51 -6.52
C TRP A 226 3.55 9.16 -6.57
N GLY A 227 4.27 9.65 -7.59
CA GLY A 227 5.72 9.48 -7.70
C GLY A 227 6.48 10.15 -6.56
N ALA A 228 6.02 11.31 -6.09
CA ALA A 228 6.66 12.06 -5.00
C ALA A 228 6.31 11.52 -3.60
N SER A 229 5.08 11.07 -3.39
CA SER A 229 4.56 10.68 -2.05
C SER A 229 4.62 9.19 -1.76
N MET A 230 4.74 8.34 -2.79
CA MET A 230 4.47 6.90 -2.67
C MET A 230 3.04 6.58 -2.15
N GLU A 231 2.13 7.55 -2.16
CA GLU A 231 0.75 7.36 -1.75
C GLU A 231 -0.14 7.12 -2.98
N PHE A 232 -0.89 6.03 -2.96
CA PHE A 232 -1.99 5.77 -3.89
C PHE A 232 -3.17 5.32 -3.03
N HIS A 233 -4.31 6.03 -3.16
CA HIS A 233 -5.47 6.11 -2.26
C HIS A 233 -5.44 7.31 -1.30
N SER A 234 -6.16 8.38 -1.68
CA SER A 234 -6.79 9.26 -0.70
C SER A 234 -7.82 8.46 0.11
N GLU A 235 -7.92 8.71 1.42
CA GLU A 235 -8.80 7.97 2.33
C GLU A 235 -10.22 7.76 1.75
N PRO A 236 -10.89 6.61 2.00
CA PRO A 236 -12.34 6.63 1.96
C PRO A 236 -12.82 7.60 3.05
N VAL A 237 -13.51 8.66 2.63
CA VAL A 237 -14.37 9.45 3.52
C VAL A 237 -15.27 8.45 4.22
N SER A 238 -15.15 8.38 5.55
CA SER A 238 -16.06 7.62 6.40
C SER A 238 -17.46 8.19 6.18
N VAL A 239 -18.33 7.45 5.49
CA VAL A 239 -19.77 7.72 5.54
C VAL A 239 -20.24 7.20 6.89
N GLY A 240 -20.16 8.07 7.87
CA GLY A 240 -20.77 7.92 9.18
C GLY A 240 -21.66 9.12 9.40
N GLU A 241 -22.81 9.16 8.73
CA GLU A 241 -23.93 9.95 9.25
C GLU A 241 -25.22 9.14 9.11
N THR A 242 -25.73 8.82 10.28
CA THR A 242 -26.86 7.97 10.57
C THR A 242 -28.13 8.58 9.97
N LEU A 243 -28.96 7.70 9.40
CA LEU A 243 -30.37 7.92 9.13
C LEU A 243 -31.05 8.69 10.29
N VAL A 244 -31.52 9.91 10.00
CA VAL A 244 -32.65 10.50 10.72
C VAL A 244 -33.77 10.69 9.70
N VAL A 245 -34.55 9.62 9.47
CA VAL A 245 -35.88 9.78 8.88
C VAL A 245 -36.79 10.31 9.98
N SER A 246 -37.03 11.61 9.94
CA SER A 246 -38.09 12.27 10.69
C SER A 246 -39.44 11.70 10.25
N ARG A 247 -40.05 10.87 11.11
CA ARG A 247 -41.48 10.55 11.07
C ARG A 247 -42.26 11.83 11.37
N ASN A 248 -43.13 12.22 10.44
CA ASN A 248 -44.49 12.67 10.71
C ASN A 248 -45.23 12.94 9.39
N ARG A 249 -46.21 12.10 9.09
CA ARG A 249 -47.56 12.55 8.70
C ARG A 249 -48.54 11.39 8.75
N GLU A 250 -49.68 11.70 9.34
CA GLU A 250 -50.85 10.90 9.61
C GLU A 250 -51.52 10.42 8.33
N GLY A 251 -52.31 9.35 8.40
CA GLY A 251 -53.37 9.10 7.42
C GLY A 251 -53.63 7.64 7.07
N THR A 252 -54.44 6.98 7.90
CA THR A 252 -55.47 5.97 7.55
C THR A 252 -55.06 4.64 6.88
N SER A 253 -55.19 3.57 7.67
CA SER A 253 -55.43 2.18 7.23
C SER A 253 -56.86 2.02 6.71
N PRO A 254 -57.14 1.05 5.83
CA PRO A 254 -58.03 -0.03 6.25
C PRO A 254 -57.50 -1.45 6.00
N ILE A 255 -57.94 -2.32 6.91
CA ILE A 255 -57.80 -3.77 6.99
C ILE A 255 -58.93 -4.43 6.16
N GLU A 256 -58.74 -5.73 5.86
CA GLU A 256 -59.74 -6.75 5.44
C GLU A 256 -59.97 -6.86 3.92
N ALA A 257 -60.09 -8.02 3.27
CA ALA A 257 -60.50 -9.34 3.74
C ALA A 257 -60.07 -10.43 2.72
N PHE A 258 -59.81 -11.64 3.24
CA PHE A 258 -60.27 -12.96 2.75
C PHE A 258 -60.40 -13.26 1.24
N GLY A 259 -59.88 -14.43 0.83
CA GLY A 259 -60.40 -15.08 -0.37
C GLY A 259 -59.58 -16.25 -0.93
N ASP A 260 -59.48 -17.33 -0.17
CA ASP A 260 -59.07 -18.65 -0.63
C ASP A 260 -59.97 -19.11 -1.80
N ARG A 261 -59.40 -19.54 -2.94
CA ARG A 261 -60.03 -20.50 -3.89
C ARG A 261 -59.07 -20.90 -5.03
N ARG A 262 -58.67 -22.17 -5.01
CA ARG A 262 -58.28 -22.95 -6.22
C ARG A 262 -59.44 -23.01 -7.21
N PRO A 263 -59.11 -23.28 -8.48
CA PRO A 263 -59.74 -24.44 -9.13
C PRO A 263 -58.71 -25.40 -9.77
N SER A 264 -59.08 -26.68 -9.77
CA SER A 264 -58.37 -27.81 -10.39
C SER A 264 -58.88 -28.05 -11.84
N PRO A 265 -58.58 -29.19 -12.51
CA PRO A 265 -57.71 -29.27 -13.69
C PRO A 265 -58.47 -29.59 -15.00
N THR A 266 -57.82 -29.45 -16.15
CA THR A 266 -58.24 -30.11 -17.40
C THR A 266 -57.06 -30.66 -18.18
N ARG A 267 -57.34 -31.79 -18.84
CA ARG A 267 -56.47 -32.80 -19.44
C ARG A 267 -56.08 -32.45 -20.89
N ASP A 268 -55.19 -33.31 -21.38
CA ASP A 268 -54.98 -33.74 -22.77
C ASP A 268 -53.99 -32.92 -23.60
N PHE A 269 -52.84 -33.55 -23.89
CA PHE A 269 -52.44 -33.85 -25.26
C PHE A 269 -51.54 -35.10 -25.27
N HIS A 270 -52.01 -36.15 -25.95
CA HIS A 270 -51.19 -37.20 -26.56
C HIS A 270 -50.95 -36.80 -28.03
N GLY A 271 -49.77 -37.11 -28.56
CA GLY A 271 -49.38 -36.91 -29.96
C GLY A 271 -47.90 -36.72 -30.11
#